data_AF-A0A527D2M3-F1
#
_entry.id   AF-A0A527D2M3-F1
#
_cell.length_a   1.000
_cell.length_b   1.000
_cell.length_c   1.000
_cell.angle_alpha   90.00
_cell.angle_beta   90.00
_cell.angle_gamma   90.00
#
_symmetry.space_group_name_H-M   'P 1'
#
loop_
_entity.id
_entity.type
_entity.pdbx_description
1 polymer ?
#
loop_
_entity_poly.entity_id
_entity_poly.type
_entity_poly.pdbx_seq_one_letter_code
_entity_poly.pdbx_strand_id
1 'polypeptide(L)'
;GQGHPAEEIDSVAEAMMFLRKWPTGRRGPVYQCALNCCSAALSGQMSAEEARKAFTGFARITRLLDDDMALPAGGENKASVYALRR
;
A
#
# COMPACT_ATOMS: atom_id res chain seq x y z
N GLY A 1 7.35 -7.01 24.74
CA GLY A 1 6.10 -7.73 24.45
C GLY A 1 5.99 -7.85 22.96
N GLN A 2 5.99 -9.09 22.46
CA GLN A 2 5.56 -9.54 21.13
C GLN A 2 5.72 -8.50 20.01
N GLY A 3 6.95 -8.36 19.50
CA GLY A 3 7.17 -7.75 18.19
C GLY A 3 6.40 -8.56 17.16
N HIS A 4 5.49 -7.92 16.43
CA HIS A 4 4.90 -8.54 15.26
C HIS A 4 6.07 -8.88 14.33
N PRO A 5 6.23 -10.15 13.89
CA PRO A 5 7.31 -10.45 12.96
C PRO A 5 7.08 -9.59 11.73
N ALA A 6 8.05 -8.75 11.39
CA ALA A 6 8.06 -8.05 10.11
C ALA A 6 7.84 -9.11 9.03
N GLU A 7 6.69 -9.04 8.35
CA GLU A 7 6.37 -9.97 7.27
C GLU A 7 7.24 -9.56 6.09
N GLU A 8 8.35 -10.27 5.88
CA GLU A 8 9.21 -10.07 4.72
C GLU A 8 8.42 -10.46 3.48
N ILE A 9 8.32 -9.54 2.53
CA ILE A 9 7.63 -9.76 1.26
C ILE A 9 8.69 -9.83 0.17
N ASP A 10 9.01 -11.05 -0.25
CA ASP A 10 10.08 -11.30 -1.22
C ASP A 10 9.58 -11.27 -2.67
N SER A 11 8.25 -11.31 -2.86
CA SER A 11 7.64 -11.41 -4.18
C SER A 11 6.41 -10.51 -4.37
N VAL A 12 6.16 -10.13 -5.63
CA VAL A 12 4.95 -9.37 -6.01
C VAL A 12 3.68 -10.18 -5.72
N ALA A 13 3.76 -11.51 -5.78
CA ALA A 13 2.65 -12.40 -5.47
C ALA A 13 2.27 -12.34 -3.98
N GLU A 14 3.26 -12.33 -3.08
CA GLU A 14 3.03 -12.15 -1.64
C GLU A 14 2.46 -10.76 -1.34
N ALA A 15 3.00 -9.71 -1.94
CA ALA A 15 2.45 -8.35 -1.84
C ALA A 15 0.97 -8.31 -2.24
N MET A 16 0.60 -9.00 -3.32
CA MET A 16 -0.79 -9.10 -3.77
C MET A 16 -1.68 -9.83 -2.77
N MET A 17 -1.20 -10.93 -2.17
CA MET A 17 -1.95 -11.64 -1.12
C MET A 17 -2.15 -10.78 0.13
N PHE A 18 -1.13 -10.02 0.53
CA PHE A 18 -1.21 -9.06 1.62
C PHE A 18 -2.29 -7.99 1.35
N LEU A 19 -2.26 -7.38 0.17
CA LEU A 19 -3.25 -6.38 -0.24
C LEU A 19 -4.67 -6.96 -0.26
N ARG A 20 -4.87 -8.21 -0.70
CA ARG A 20 -6.21 -8.85 -0.67
C ARG A 20 -6.79 -8.97 0.74
N LYS A 21 -5.93 -9.21 1.75
CA LYS A 21 -6.31 -9.28 3.16
C LYS A 21 -6.47 -7.89 3.81
N TRP A 22 -6.10 -6.81 3.12
CA TRP A 22 -6.16 -5.45 3.65
C TRP A 22 -7.59 -5.02 4.00
N PRO A 23 -7.84 -4.44 5.18
CA PRO A 23 -9.17 -4.08 5.64
C PRO A 23 -9.83 -3.07 4.70
N THR A 24 -11.08 -3.33 4.31
CA THR A 24 -11.84 -2.51 3.36
C THR A 24 -11.98 -1.05 3.79
N GLY A 25 -12.14 -0.80 5.10
CA GLY A 25 -12.19 0.56 5.66
C GLY A 25 -10.88 1.36 5.56
N ARG A 26 -9.75 0.71 5.20
CA ARG A 26 -8.45 1.37 4.98
C ARG A 26 -7.98 1.28 3.52
N ARG A 27 -8.87 0.88 2.59
CA ARG A 27 -8.58 0.83 1.15
C ARG A 27 -8.74 2.23 0.55
N GLY A 28 -7.70 3.05 0.72
CA GLY A 28 -7.62 4.37 0.12
C GLY A 28 -6.98 4.38 -1.28
N PRO A 29 -6.74 5.56 -1.86
CA PRO A 29 -6.07 5.70 -3.16
C PRO A 29 -4.68 5.06 -3.19
N VAL A 30 -3.96 5.09 -2.06
CA VAL A 30 -2.65 4.43 -1.90
C VAL A 30 -2.72 2.91 -1.99
N TYR A 31 -3.81 2.30 -1.50
CA TYR A 31 -4.07 0.87 -1.65
C TYR A 31 -4.30 0.51 -3.12
N GLN A 32 -5.12 1.29 -3.84
CA GLN A 32 -5.41 1.03 -5.25
C GLN A 32 -4.15 1.17 -6.11
N CYS A 33 -3.29 2.15 -5.81
CA CYS A 33 -2.01 2.33 -6.47
C CYS A 33 -1.11 1.08 -6.30
N ALA A 34 -0.93 0.62 -5.05
CA ALA A 34 -0.15 -0.57 -4.77
C ALA A 34 -0.72 -1.83 -5.46
N LEU A 35 -2.04 -2.00 -5.42
CA LEU A 35 -2.72 -3.12 -6.07
C LEU A 35 -2.53 -3.14 -7.59
N ASN A 36 -2.69 -1.99 -8.24
CA ASN A 36 -2.50 -1.85 -9.68
C ASN A 36 -1.05 -2.13 -10.08
N CYS A 37 -0.08 -1.59 -9.32
CA CYS A 37 1.34 -1.85 -9.52
C CYS A 37 1.66 -3.35 -9.38
N CYS A 38 1.21 -4.00 -8.32
CA CYS A 38 1.42 -5.44 -8.15
C CYS A 38 0.77 -6.25 -9.29
N SER A 39 -0.43 -5.87 -9.73
CA SER A 39 -1.12 -6.53 -10.83
C SER A 39 -0.39 -6.36 -12.17
N ALA A 40 0.11 -5.16 -12.46
CA ALA A 40 0.87 -4.87 -13.66
C ALA A 40 2.18 -5.67 -13.71
N ALA A 41 2.88 -5.78 -12.59
CA ALA A 41 4.10 -6.58 -12.51
C ALA A 41 3.84 -8.09 -12.67
N LEU A 42 2.76 -8.62 -12.10
CA LEU A 42 2.36 -10.02 -12.35
C LEU A 42 1.98 -10.28 -13.81
N SER A 43 1.48 -9.26 -14.52
CA SER A 43 1.15 -9.33 -15.95
C SER A 43 2.35 -9.07 -16.86
N GLY A 44 3.56 -8.87 -16.31
CA GLY A 44 4.77 -8.53 -17.06
C GLY A 44 4.75 -7.13 -17.69
N GLN A 45 3.80 -6.27 -17.32
CA GLN A 45 3.68 -4.90 -17.83
C GLN A 45 4.57 -3.91 -17.07
N MET A 46 5.14 -4.32 -15.93
CA MET A 46 5.97 -3.50 -15.07
C MET A 46 7.02 -4.37 -14.37
N SER A 47 8.16 -3.81 -14.00
CA SER A 47 9.22 -4.57 -13.33
C SER A 47 8.86 -4.86 -11.87
N ALA A 48 9.37 -5.98 -11.33
CA ALA A 48 9.20 -6.31 -9.90
C ALA A 48 9.78 -5.20 -8.99
N GLU A 49 10.87 -4.57 -9.41
CA GLU A 49 11.48 -3.41 -8.74
C GLU A 49 10.50 -2.24 -8.57
N GLU A 50 9.75 -1.92 -9.62
CA GLU A 50 8.79 -0.81 -9.61
C GLU A 50 7.58 -1.14 -8.73
N ALA A 51 7.12 -2.39 -8.77
CA ALA A 51 6.05 -2.87 -7.88
C ALA A 51 6.49 -2.80 -6.42
N ARG A 52 7.74 -3.16 -6.11
CA ARG A 52 8.30 -3.01 -4.75
C ARG A 52 8.32 -1.56 -4.31
N LYS A 53 8.77 -0.62 -5.17
CA LYS A 53 8.77 0.82 -4.83
C LYS A 53 7.37 1.33 -4.47
N ALA A 54 6.36 0.96 -5.27
CA ALA A 54 4.97 1.31 -5.00
C ALA A 54 4.47 0.71 -3.68
N PHE A 55 4.79 -0.57 -3.43
CA PHE A 55 4.42 -1.26 -2.20
C PHE A 55 5.10 -0.65 -0.96
N THR A 56 6.39 -0.32 -1.03
CA THR A 56 7.13 0.36 0.04
C THR A 56 6.51 1.73 0.36
N GLY A 57 6.10 2.49 -0.66
CA GLY A 57 5.36 3.74 -0.47
C GLY A 57 4.05 3.52 0.28
N PHE A 58 3.29 2.50 -0.10
CA PHE A 58 2.08 2.10 0.59
C PHE A 58 2.34 1.69 2.06
N ALA A 59 3.37 0.87 2.31
CA ALA A 59 3.74 0.42 3.65
C ALA A 59 4.14 1.59 4.58
N ARG A 60 4.84 2.58 4.03
CA ARG A 60 5.17 3.83 4.75
C ARG A 60 3.92 4.63 5.11
N ILE A 61 3.00 4.82 4.16
CA ILE A 61 1.79 5.63 4.37
C ILE A 61 0.82 4.96 5.35
N THR A 62 0.74 3.63 5.31
CA THR A 62 -0.12 2.84 6.19
C THR A 62 0.51 2.52 7.55
N ARG A 63 1.76 2.97 7.78
CA ARG A 63 2.58 2.67 8.96
C ARG A 63 2.67 1.17 9.27
N LEU A 64 2.92 0.39 8.22
CA LEU A 64 3.20 -1.05 8.34
C LEU A 64 4.66 -1.36 8.66
N LEU A 65 5.56 -0.41 8.42
CA LEU A 65 6.95 -0.54 8.82
C LEU A 65 7.05 -0.26 10.31
N ASP A 66 7.63 -1.21 11.05
CA ASP A 66 7.89 -1.07 12.50
C ASP A 66 8.60 0.27 12.74
N ASP A 67 8.00 1.07 13.62
CA ASP A 67 8.28 2.49 13.82
C ASP A 67 9.65 2.67 14.50
N ASP A 68 10.73 2.75 13.72
CA ASP A 68 11.98 3.42 14.17
C ASP A 68 12.17 4.79 13.51
N MET A 69 11.29 5.16 12.57
CA MET A 69 11.35 6.47 11.89
C MET A 69 9.97 7.13 11.90
N ALA A 70 9.56 7.55 13.10
CA ALA A 70 8.43 8.44 13.31
C ALA A 70 8.65 9.76 12.56
N LEU A 71 8.08 9.88 11.37
CA LEU A 71 7.82 11.17 10.73
C LEU A 71 6.32 11.50 10.84
N PRO A 72 5.96 12.68 11.35
CA PRO A 72 4.55 13.09 11.45
C PRO A 72 4.02 13.43 10.07
N ALA A 73 3.56 12.42 9.32
CA ALA A 73 2.77 12.64 8.12
C ALA A 73 1.35 13.08 8.52
N GLY A 74 1.23 14.34 8.92
CA GLY A 74 0.00 15.10 8.78
C GLY A 74 -0.33 15.18 7.29
N GLY A 75 -1.50 14.66 6.94
CA GLY A 75 -1.95 14.54 5.56
C GLY A 75 -3.45 14.30 5.50
N GLU A 76 -4.21 15.14 6.22
CA GLU A 76 -5.57 15.47 5.81
C GLU A 76 -5.53 15.87 4.32
N ASN A 77 -6.16 15.10 3.43
CA ASN A 77 -6.62 15.70 2.18
C ASN A 77 -7.90 15.05 1.65
N LYS A 78 -8.98 15.79 1.86
CA LYS A 78 -10.16 15.99 1.00
C LYS A 78 -10.27 15.05 -0.22
N ALA A 79 -11.14 14.07 -0.11
CA ALA A 79 -11.93 13.59 -1.25
C ALA A 79 -13.42 13.90 -1.01
N SER A 80 -13.70 15.16 -0.64
CA SER A 80 -15.03 15.76 -0.77
C SER A 80 -15.05 16.58 -2.06
N VAL A 81 -15.02 15.90 -3.21
CA VAL A 81 -15.40 16.49 -4.51
C VAL A 81 -15.65 15.37 -5.52
N TYR A 82 -16.57 14.46 -5.21
CA TYR A 82 -17.27 13.71 -6.24
C TYR A 82 -18.77 13.96 -6.09
N ALA A 83 -19.19 15.01 -6.79
CA ALA A 83 -20.45 15.06 -7.50
C ALA A 83 -21.73 14.76 -6.70
N LEU A 84 -22.18 15.74 -5.91
CA LEU A 84 -23.62 16.06 -5.96
C LEU A 84 -23.86 16.84 -7.26
N ARG A 85 -23.90 16.11 -8.39
CA ARG A 85 -24.54 16.61 -9.61
C ARG A 85 -26.03 16.66 -9.30
N ARG A 86 -26.54 17.87 -9.12
CA ARG A 86 -27.97 18.19 -9.16
C ARG A 86 -28.32 18.50 -10.60
#